data_AF-A0A7S3QSA8-F1
#
_entry.id   AF-A0A7S3QSA8-F1
#
_cell.length_a   1.000
_cell.length_b   1.000
_cell.length_c   1.000
_cell.angle_alpha   90.00
_cell.angle_beta   90.00
_cell.angle_gamma   90.00
#
_symmetry.space_group_name_H-M   'P 1'
#
loop_
_entity.id
_entity.type
_entity.pdbx_description
1 polymer ?
#
loop_
_entity_poly.entity_id
_entity_poly.type
_entity_poly.pdbx_seq_one_letter_code
_entity_poly.pdbx_strand_id
1 'polypeptide(L)'
;GEEGGPGGTNVLLEAANTARDHRGRPASRLQCSRGGSTLWHDSVQGCVVQGAGGQHFSAISTSGGDLLLFSPAGRRMLPPIQLGCSAVVMAVRGWQLMVLTTDGRVRVWDVAQGKLKLEADAGPLLRGPAAAEGSLLTAKLTHVGMPVLIMHNHHAYAYHEGWACWMRVADDAFPASHFHSTFSSNQGMLGSVQAAVAGARQPRDVLAAANQPADVQKRAARAHLECNVASALAMQSPQEWRRWLVTYVRQLAADEDEARLKEILNELLGPIRWSPTTHGAASAPGKGWEPKIMGQDKRQILRYDVLREVSRVRSPSMQSLATQSLEALKEAEATVAAAAAEAA
;
A
#
# COMPACT_ATOMS: atom_id res chain seq x y z
N GLY A 1 -4.18 -5.13 -14.56
CA GLY A 1 -3.14 -4.62 -13.64
C GLY A 1 -2.01 -4.09 -14.49
N GLU A 2 -1.66 -2.82 -14.33
CA GLU A 2 -0.52 -2.22 -15.03
C GLU A 2 0.79 -2.57 -14.32
N GLU A 3 1.49 -3.56 -14.86
CA GLU A 3 2.95 -3.61 -14.87
C GLU A 3 3.37 -4.03 -16.28
N GLY A 4 3.20 -3.10 -17.24
CA GLY A 4 3.75 -3.19 -18.57
C GLY A 4 4.90 -2.19 -18.69
N GLY A 5 6.14 -2.66 -18.78
CA GLY A 5 7.26 -1.84 -19.20
C GLY A 5 7.00 -1.23 -20.59
N PRO A 6 7.66 -0.12 -20.94
CA PRO A 6 7.42 0.57 -22.21
C PRO A 6 7.83 -0.34 -23.38
N GLY A 7 6.85 -0.96 -24.04
CA GLY A 7 7.05 -1.82 -25.22
C GLY A 7 6.37 -3.19 -25.19
N GLY A 8 5.79 -3.63 -24.06
CA GLY A 8 5.02 -4.88 -24.01
C GLY A 8 3.55 -4.66 -24.37
N THR A 9 3.04 -5.35 -25.39
CA THR A 9 1.60 -5.38 -25.63
C THR A 9 0.91 -6.10 -24.46
N ASN A 10 -0.04 -5.43 -23.82
CA ASN A 10 -0.78 -6.00 -22.69
C ASN A 10 -1.54 -7.26 -23.12
N VAL A 11 -1.55 -8.26 -22.25
CA VAL A 11 -2.40 -9.45 -22.40
C VAL A 11 -3.81 -9.07 -21.95
N LEU A 12 -4.79 -9.31 -22.82
CA LEU A 12 -6.20 -9.06 -22.56
C LEU A 12 -6.91 -10.40 -22.37
N LEU A 13 -7.78 -10.49 -21.35
CA LEU A 13 -8.67 -11.63 -21.13
C LEU A 13 -10.11 -11.14 -21.20
N GLU A 14 -10.86 -11.68 -22.14
CA GLU A 14 -12.24 -11.32 -22.40
C GLU A 14 -13.15 -12.52 -22.14
N ALA A 15 -14.35 -12.25 -21.61
CA ALA A 15 -15.38 -13.24 -21.40
C ALA A 15 -16.68 -12.78 -22.04
N ALA A 16 -17.29 -13.64 -22.85
CA ALA A 16 -18.57 -13.40 -23.50
C ALA A 16 -19.63 -14.36 -22.96
N ASN A 17 -20.58 -13.83 -22.18
CA ASN A 17 -21.69 -14.55 -21.55
C ASN A 17 -22.85 -14.81 -22.53
N THR A 18 -22.55 -15.15 -23.77
CA THR A 18 -23.54 -15.36 -24.84
C THR A 18 -23.72 -16.81 -25.24
N ALA A 19 -22.90 -17.71 -24.68
CA ALA A 19 -22.90 -19.12 -25.05
C ALA A 19 -23.88 -19.94 -24.22
N ARG A 20 -24.23 -21.11 -24.75
CA ARG A 20 -24.94 -22.17 -24.03
C ARG A 20 -24.20 -23.48 -24.25
N ASP A 21 -24.23 -24.36 -23.26
CA ASP A 21 -23.71 -25.71 -23.42
C ASP A 21 -24.66 -26.59 -24.28
N HIS A 22 -24.23 -27.83 -24.57
CA HIS A 22 -25.03 -28.80 -25.33
C HIS A 22 -26.39 -29.14 -24.68
N ARG A 23 -26.59 -28.80 -23.41
CA ARG A 23 -27.85 -28.98 -22.66
C ARG A 23 -28.65 -27.69 -22.54
N GLY A 24 -28.22 -26.62 -23.22
CA GLY A 24 -28.86 -25.30 -23.16
C GLY A 24 -28.58 -24.50 -21.89
N ARG A 25 -27.68 -24.96 -21.00
CA ARG A 25 -27.33 -24.24 -19.77
C ARG A 25 -26.42 -23.05 -20.10
N PRO A 26 -26.46 -21.95 -19.32
CA PRO A 26 -25.60 -20.80 -19.53
C PRO A 26 -24.11 -21.18 -19.54
N ALA A 27 -23.38 -20.65 -20.51
CA ALA A 27 -21.93 -20.82 -20.62
C ALA A 27 -21.29 -19.51 -21.10
N SER A 28 -20.00 -19.37 -20.82
CA SER A 28 -19.20 -18.22 -21.25
C SER A 28 -18.04 -18.67 -22.10
N ARG A 29 -17.80 -17.96 -23.21
CA ARG A 29 -16.58 -18.12 -24.00
C ARG A 29 -15.51 -17.20 -23.45
N LEU A 30 -14.30 -17.75 -23.31
CA LEU A 30 -13.11 -17.02 -22.89
C LEU A 30 -12.18 -16.86 -24.08
N GLN A 31 -11.59 -15.67 -24.21
CA GLN A 31 -10.56 -15.38 -25.19
C GLN A 31 -9.44 -14.61 -24.52
N CYS A 32 -8.22 -15.11 -24.64
CA CYS A 32 -7.03 -14.40 -24.21
C CYS A 32 -6.21 -13.98 -25.42
N SER A 33 -5.85 -12.71 -25.50
CA SER A 33 -5.15 -12.15 -26.65
C SER A 33 -3.99 -11.23 -26.24
N ARG A 34 -3.01 -11.07 -27.13
CA ARG A 34 -1.89 -10.14 -26.98
C ARG A 34 -1.67 -9.42 -28.31
N GLY A 35 -1.78 -8.10 -28.31
CA GLY A 35 -1.61 -7.30 -29.54
C GLY A 35 -2.57 -7.73 -30.67
N GLY A 36 -3.79 -8.13 -30.32
CA GLY A 36 -4.80 -8.62 -31.28
C GLY A 36 -4.67 -10.10 -31.68
N SER A 37 -3.53 -10.76 -31.40
CA SER A 37 -3.37 -12.19 -31.64
C SER A 37 -3.96 -13.02 -30.51
N THR A 38 -4.76 -14.03 -30.84
CA THR A 38 -5.34 -14.94 -29.84
C THR A 38 -4.26 -15.90 -29.32
N LEU A 39 -4.04 -15.90 -28.01
CA LEU A 39 -3.16 -16.83 -27.32
C LEU A 39 -3.86 -18.17 -27.05
N TRP A 40 -5.09 -18.10 -26.55
CA TRP A 40 -5.94 -19.26 -26.28
C TRP A 40 -7.41 -18.85 -26.20
N HIS A 41 -8.29 -19.83 -26.38
CA HIS A 41 -9.71 -19.73 -26.08
C HIS A 41 -10.14 -20.89 -25.19
N ASP A 42 -11.20 -20.72 -24.42
CA ASP A 42 -11.83 -21.80 -23.67
C ASP A 42 -13.33 -21.51 -23.48
N SER A 43 -14.08 -22.44 -22.92
CA SER A 43 -15.47 -22.25 -22.50
C SER A 43 -15.68 -22.74 -21.07
N VAL A 44 -16.42 -21.96 -20.30
CA VAL A 44 -16.77 -22.28 -18.91
C VAL A 44 -18.27 -22.31 -18.71
N GLN A 45 -18.74 -23.13 -17.78
CA GLN A 45 -20.15 -23.17 -17.40
C GLN A 45 -20.48 -21.98 -16.51
N GLY A 46 -21.72 -21.48 -16.62
CA GLY A 46 -22.17 -20.29 -15.91
C GLY A 46 -21.80 -18.99 -16.61
N CYS A 47 -22.17 -17.86 -15.99
CA CYS A 47 -21.85 -16.53 -16.49
C CYS A 47 -20.64 -15.99 -15.73
N VAL A 48 -19.60 -15.55 -16.45
CA VAL A 48 -18.43 -14.89 -15.86
C VAL A 48 -18.81 -13.49 -15.39
N VAL A 49 -18.47 -13.17 -14.15
CA VAL A 49 -18.82 -11.88 -13.50
C VAL A 49 -17.61 -11.01 -13.21
N GLN A 50 -16.45 -11.63 -12.95
CA GLN A 50 -15.19 -10.93 -12.72
C GLN A 50 -14.03 -11.73 -13.31
N GLY A 51 -12.97 -11.01 -13.67
CA GLY A 51 -11.73 -11.60 -14.17
C GLY A 51 -10.54 -10.73 -13.83
N ALA A 52 -9.40 -11.36 -13.55
CA ALA A 52 -8.13 -10.71 -13.31
C ALA A 52 -6.99 -11.54 -13.89
N GLY A 53 -5.98 -10.89 -14.45
CA GLY A 53 -4.85 -11.57 -15.08
C GLY A 53 -3.52 -10.92 -14.71
N GLY A 54 -2.48 -11.76 -14.64
CA GLY A 54 -1.09 -11.35 -14.47
C GLY A 54 -0.17 -12.14 -15.39
N GLN A 55 1.14 -12.01 -15.19
CA GLN A 55 2.14 -12.69 -16.02
C GLN A 55 2.11 -14.23 -15.86
N HIS A 56 1.75 -14.72 -14.68
CA HIS A 56 1.86 -16.14 -14.33
C HIS A 56 0.57 -16.93 -14.48
N PHE A 57 -0.58 -16.29 -14.29
CA PHE A 57 -1.89 -16.93 -14.40
C PHE A 57 -2.98 -15.88 -14.62
N SER A 58 -4.13 -16.38 -15.04
CA SER A 58 -5.39 -15.64 -15.11
C SER A 58 -6.44 -16.31 -14.23
N ALA A 59 -7.31 -15.52 -13.64
CA ALA A 59 -8.39 -15.96 -12.79
C ALA A 59 -9.71 -15.36 -13.27
N ILE A 60 -10.77 -16.16 -13.25
CA ILE A 60 -12.13 -15.68 -13.48
C ILE A 60 -13.06 -16.24 -12.41
N SER A 61 -14.15 -15.54 -12.16
CA SER A 61 -15.22 -16.04 -11.32
C SER A 61 -16.55 -16.02 -12.05
N THR A 62 -17.43 -16.95 -11.67
CA THR A 62 -18.79 -17.06 -12.20
C THR A 62 -19.82 -16.53 -11.20
N SER A 63 -21.01 -16.21 -11.70
CA SER A 63 -22.16 -15.83 -10.85
C SER A 63 -22.58 -16.93 -9.87
N GLY A 64 -22.25 -18.19 -10.16
CA GLY A 64 -22.47 -19.33 -9.29
C GLY A 64 -21.47 -19.46 -8.14
N GLY A 65 -20.46 -18.59 -8.07
CA GLY A 65 -19.42 -18.65 -7.05
C GLY A 65 -18.26 -19.58 -7.37
N ASP A 66 -18.11 -20.03 -8.61
CA ASP A 66 -16.90 -20.74 -9.03
C ASP A 66 -15.76 -19.75 -9.27
N LEU A 67 -14.57 -20.09 -8.79
CA LEU A 67 -13.31 -19.43 -9.13
C LEU A 67 -12.46 -20.41 -9.94
N LEU A 68 -12.06 -20.00 -11.15
CA LEU A 68 -11.25 -20.81 -12.05
C LEU A 68 -9.91 -20.13 -12.34
N LEU A 69 -8.83 -20.90 -12.30
CA LEU A 69 -7.46 -20.44 -12.55
C LEU A 69 -6.90 -21.08 -13.83
N PHE A 70 -6.29 -20.25 -14.67
CA PHE A 70 -5.74 -20.62 -15.96
C PHE A 70 -4.26 -20.23 -16.03
N SER A 71 -3.44 -21.15 -16.52
CA SER A 71 -2.05 -20.86 -16.90
C SER A 71 -1.99 -19.87 -18.08
N PRO A 72 -0.82 -19.30 -18.40
CA PRO A 72 -0.70 -18.35 -19.52
C PRO A 72 -1.09 -18.95 -20.88
N ALA A 73 -1.03 -20.28 -21.01
CA ALA A 73 -1.43 -21.03 -22.21
C ALA A 73 -2.89 -21.55 -22.15
N GLY A 74 -3.70 -21.12 -21.18
CA GLY A 74 -5.11 -21.50 -21.06
C GLY A 74 -5.39 -22.85 -20.40
N ARG A 75 -4.36 -23.58 -19.93
CA ARG A 75 -4.57 -24.81 -19.14
C ARG A 75 -5.14 -24.49 -17.76
N ARG A 76 -6.19 -25.21 -17.33
CA ARG A 76 -6.70 -25.16 -15.95
C ARG A 76 -5.61 -25.57 -14.96
N MET A 77 -5.41 -24.75 -13.92
CA MET A 77 -4.38 -25.00 -12.90
C MET A 77 -4.92 -25.82 -11.73
N LEU A 78 -6.19 -25.65 -11.39
CA LEU A 78 -6.88 -26.31 -10.28
C LEU A 78 -8.31 -26.70 -10.70
N PRO A 79 -8.94 -27.65 -9.99
CA PRO A 79 -10.40 -27.76 -10.01
C PRO A 79 -11.07 -26.43 -9.63
N PRO A 80 -12.31 -26.16 -10.07
CA PRO A 80 -13.03 -24.95 -9.67
C PRO A 80 -13.11 -24.81 -8.14
N ILE A 81 -12.65 -23.66 -7.64
CA ILE A 81 -12.70 -23.35 -6.21
C ILE A 81 -14.08 -22.75 -5.92
N GLN A 82 -14.80 -23.33 -4.98
CA GLN A 82 -16.11 -22.85 -4.56
C GLN A 82 -15.97 -21.70 -3.56
N LEU A 83 -16.34 -20.49 -3.98
CA LEU A 83 -16.38 -19.31 -3.12
C LEU A 83 -17.65 -19.23 -2.28
N GLY A 84 -18.72 -19.94 -2.69
CA GLY A 84 -20.05 -19.90 -2.08
C GLY A 84 -20.92 -18.72 -2.52
N CYS A 85 -20.32 -17.67 -3.09
CA CYS A 85 -21.02 -16.50 -3.62
C CYS A 85 -20.20 -15.80 -4.71
N SER A 86 -20.84 -14.93 -5.48
CA SER A 86 -20.19 -14.19 -6.57
C SER A 86 -19.05 -13.31 -6.06
N ALA A 87 -17.97 -13.23 -6.83
CA ALA A 87 -16.94 -12.22 -6.61
C ALA A 87 -17.43 -10.84 -7.07
N VAL A 88 -16.99 -9.80 -6.38
CA VAL A 88 -17.26 -8.39 -6.67
C VAL A 88 -16.02 -7.74 -7.27
N VAL A 89 -14.84 -7.98 -6.68
CA VAL A 89 -13.56 -7.49 -7.19
C VAL A 89 -12.53 -8.59 -7.15
N MET A 90 -11.73 -8.69 -8.21
CA MET A 90 -10.57 -9.58 -8.27
C MET A 90 -9.33 -8.79 -8.67
N ALA A 91 -8.19 -9.11 -8.06
CA ALA A 91 -6.91 -8.53 -8.43
C ALA A 91 -5.81 -9.59 -8.40
N VAL A 92 -4.91 -9.53 -9.39
CA VAL A 92 -3.74 -10.42 -9.48
C VAL A 92 -2.48 -9.57 -9.45
N ARG A 93 -1.50 -9.99 -8.64
CA ARG A 93 -0.15 -9.39 -8.61
C ARG A 93 0.89 -10.47 -8.35
N GLY A 94 1.79 -10.71 -9.31
CA GLY A 94 2.69 -11.85 -9.28
C GLY A 94 1.91 -13.17 -9.15
N TRP A 95 2.19 -13.95 -8.10
CA TRP A 95 1.48 -15.19 -7.76
C TRP A 95 0.34 -14.99 -6.76
N GLN A 96 0.03 -13.74 -6.39
CA GLN A 96 -1.02 -13.43 -5.43
C GLN A 96 -2.35 -13.16 -6.14
N LEU A 97 -3.41 -13.78 -5.63
CA LEU A 97 -4.79 -13.55 -6.06
C LEU A 97 -5.59 -12.99 -4.90
N MET A 98 -6.17 -11.80 -5.07
CA MET A 98 -7.17 -11.25 -4.17
C MET A 98 -8.56 -11.43 -4.77
N VAL A 99 -9.50 -11.88 -3.94
CA VAL A 99 -10.93 -11.92 -4.27
C VAL A 99 -11.71 -11.29 -3.12
N LEU A 100 -12.54 -10.29 -3.44
CA LEU A 100 -13.59 -9.77 -2.58
C LEU A 100 -14.92 -10.33 -3.05
N THR A 101 -15.66 -10.97 -2.15
CA THR A 101 -16.96 -11.59 -2.44
C THR A 101 -18.14 -10.74 -1.98
N THR A 102 -19.33 -11.04 -2.50
CA THR A 102 -20.59 -10.33 -2.19
C THR A 102 -21.02 -10.42 -0.73
N ASP A 103 -20.57 -11.44 0.00
CA ASP A 103 -20.76 -11.56 1.46
C ASP A 103 -19.78 -10.69 2.27
N GLY A 104 -18.92 -9.90 1.62
CA GLY A 104 -17.98 -8.99 2.26
C GLY A 104 -16.65 -9.61 2.68
N ARG A 105 -16.35 -10.87 2.32
CA ARG A 105 -15.06 -11.47 2.64
C ARG A 105 -13.99 -11.11 1.60
N VAL A 106 -12.83 -10.71 2.08
CA VAL A 106 -11.62 -10.52 1.28
C VAL A 106 -10.69 -11.67 1.56
N ARG A 107 -10.26 -12.38 0.51
CA ARG A 107 -9.27 -13.44 0.61
C ARG A 107 -8.12 -13.17 -0.34
N VAL A 108 -6.90 -13.37 0.14
CA VAL A 108 -5.66 -13.29 -0.65
C VAL A 108 -4.97 -14.64 -0.57
N TRP A 109 -4.76 -15.28 -1.72
CA TRP A 109 -4.02 -16.54 -1.84
C TRP A 109 -2.68 -16.33 -2.51
N ASP A 110 -1.69 -17.10 -2.08
CA ASP A 110 -0.52 -17.41 -2.88
C ASP A 110 -0.85 -18.64 -3.75
N VAL A 111 -1.02 -18.41 -5.05
CA VAL A 111 -1.40 -19.45 -6.00
C VAL A 111 -0.25 -20.41 -6.28
N ALA A 112 1.01 -19.96 -6.20
CA ALA A 112 2.17 -20.83 -6.40
C ALA A 112 2.31 -21.84 -5.25
N GLN A 113 2.10 -21.38 -4.02
CA GLN A 113 2.17 -22.22 -2.83
C GLN A 113 0.85 -22.96 -2.52
N GLY A 114 -0.26 -22.57 -3.17
CA GLY A 114 -1.59 -23.09 -2.86
C GLY A 114 -2.05 -22.75 -1.44
N LYS A 115 -1.66 -21.59 -0.92
CA LYS A 115 -1.87 -21.20 0.49
C LYS A 115 -2.70 -19.93 0.61
N LEU A 116 -3.66 -19.91 1.54
CA LEU A 116 -4.32 -18.68 1.98
C LEU A 116 -3.30 -17.82 2.74
N LYS A 117 -3.01 -16.61 2.25
CA LYS A 117 -2.16 -15.65 2.93
C LYS A 117 -2.97 -14.84 3.94
N LEU A 118 -4.15 -14.39 3.56
CA LEU A 118 -4.93 -13.44 4.34
C LEU A 118 -6.42 -13.63 4.09
N GLU A 119 -7.22 -13.62 5.15
CA GLU A 119 -8.68 -13.51 5.09
C GLU A 119 -9.15 -12.42 6.04
N ALA A 120 -10.04 -11.56 5.56
CA ALA A 120 -10.57 -10.42 6.31
C ALA A 120 -12.06 -10.22 6.01
N ASP A 121 -12.82 -9.77 7.01
CA ASP A 121 -14.19 -9.30 6.83
C ASP A 121 -14.19 -7.80 6.52
N ALA A 122 -14.78 -7.40 5.40
CA ALA A 122 -15.02 -6.00 5.05
C ALA A 122 -16.35 -5.47 5.63
N GLY A 123 -17.12 -6.32 6.33
CA GLY A 123 -18.35 -5.97 7.03
C GLY A 123 -18.31 -4.66 7.83
N PRO A 124 -17.26 -4.39 8.64
CA PRO A 124 -17.14 -3.13 9.37
C PRO A 124 -17.16 -1.87 8.49
N LEU A 125 -16.69 -1.97 7.25
CA LEU A 125 -16.68 -0.87 6.29
C LEU A 125 -17.96 -0.81 5.45
N LEU A 126 -18.62 -1.97 5.24
CA LEU A 126 -19.73 -2.14 4.30
C LEU A 126 -21.12 -2.21 4.96
N ARG A 127 -21.21 -2.35 6.29
CA ARG A 127 -22.49 -2.50 7.01
C ARG A 127 -22.68 -1.50 8.16
N GLY A 128 -21.65 -0.70 8.49
CA GLY A 128 -21.68 0.27 9.58
C GLY A 128 -22.03 1.70 9.15
N PRO A 129 -21.81 2.71 10.02
CA PRO A 129 -22.00 4.13 9.67
C PRO A 129 -21.21 4.54 8.41
N ALA A 130 -20.00 4.01 8.26
CA ALA A 130 -19.16 4.19 7.08
C ALA A 130 -19.83 3.71 5.76
N ALA A 131 -20.74 2.74 5.84
CA ALA A 131 -21.47 2.24 4.68
C ALA A 131 -22.65 3.14 4.28
N ALA A 132 -23.23 3.86 5.24
CA ALA A 132 -24.23 4.89 4.96
C ALA A 132 -23.61 6.06 4.18
N GLU A 133 -22.31 6.28 4.36
CA GLU A 133 -21.55 7.33 3.68
C GLU A 133 -21.12 6.95 2.25
N GLY A 134 -21.05 5.65 1.91
CA GLY A 134 -20.68 5.24 0.55
C GLY A 134 -20.51 3.74 0.34
N SER A 135 -20.69 3.30 -0.90
CA SER A 135 -20.40 1.93 -1.34
C SER A 135 -18.93 1.76 -1.74
N LEU A 136 -18.50 0.52 -1.97
CA LEU A 136 -17.19 0.22 -2.54
C LEU A 136 -17.05 0.86 -3.92
N LEU A 137 -16.00 1.66 -4.11
CA LEU A 137 -15.61 2.20 -5.42
C LEU A 137 -14.72 1.19 -6.16
N THR A 138 -13.66 0.73 -5.52
CA THR A 138 -12.76 -0.28 -6.08
C THR A 138 -11.89 -0.92 -4.99
N ALA A 139 -11.19 -1.99 -5.32
CA ALA A 139 -10.19 -2.59 -4.45
C ALA A 139 -8.87 -2.80 -5.19
N LYS A 140 -7.76 -2.68 -4.46
CA LYS A 140 -6.41 -2.87 -4.96
C LYS A 140 -5.66 -3.87 -4.08
N LEU A 141 -4.66 -4.53 -4.66
CA LEU A 141 -3.72 -5.40 -3.95
C LEU A 141 -2.33 -4.77 -4.01
N THR A 142 -1.71 -4.56 -2.86
CA THR A 142 -0.32 -4.07 -2.78
C THR A 142 0.69 -5.17 -3.14
N HIS A 143 1.96 -4.80 -3.34
CA HIS A 143 3.03 -5.76 -3.63
C HIS A 143 3.32 -6.75 -2.51
N VAL A 144 3.01 -6.40 -1.26
CA VAL A 144 3.16 -7.27 -0.10
C VAL A 144 1.96 -8.20 0.12
N GLY A 145 0.87 -7.99 -0.64
CA GLY A 145 -0.37 -8.78 -0.52
C GLY A 145 -1.40 -8.20 0.44
N MET A 146 -1.22 -6.94 0.83
CA MET A 146 -2.19 -6.18 1.63
C MET A 146 -3.35 -5.71 0.74
N PRO A 147 -4.62 -6.07 1.07
CA PRO A 147 -5.80 -5.52 0.41
C PRO A 147 -6.02 -4.06 0.78
N VAL A 148 -6.45 -3.27 -0.21
CA VAL A 148 -6.86 -1.88 -0.03
C VAL A 148 -8.24 -1.69 -0.64
N LEU A 149 -9.21 -1.24 0.15
CA LEU A 149 -10.55 -0.89 -0.30
C LEU A 149 -10.67 0.62 -0.42
N ILE A 150 -11.13 1.09 -1.58
CA ILE A 150 -11.40 2.49 -1.85
C ILE A 150 -12.91 2.63 -1.94
N MET A 151 -13.45 3.56 -1.17
CA MET A 151 -14.87 3.76 -0.98
C MET A 151 -15.32 5.07 -1.64
N HIS A 152 -16.61 5.19 -1.95
CA HIS A 152 -17.17 6.43 -2.50
C HIS A 152 -17.26 7.58 -1.49
N ASN A 153 -17.13 7.31 -0.18
CA ASN A 153 -17.09 8.33 0.88
C ASN A 153 -15.72 9.01 1.03
N HIS A 154 -14.92 9.06 -0.04
CA HIS A 154 -13.57 9.65 -0.03
C HIS A 154 -12.63 9.06 1.01
N HIS A 155 -12.83 7.80 1.40
CA HIS A 155 -11.93 7.08 2.30
C HIS A 155 -11.32 5.87 1.60
N ALA A 156 -10.08 5.56 1.96
CA ALA A 156 -9.43 4.31 1.60
C ALA A 156 -8.89 3.61 2.83
N TYR A 157 -9.09 2.29 2.86
CA TYR A 157 -8.77 1.43 3.99
C TYR A 157 -7.83 0.31 3.55
N ALA A 158 -6.72 0.12 4.26
CA ALA A 158 -5.82 -1.00 4.07
C ALA A 158 -5.98 -2.00 5.23
N TYR A 159 -6.01 -3.30 4.94
CA TYR A 159 -6.14 -4.31 6.01
C TYR A 159 -4.77 -4.71 6.54
N HIS A 160 -4.47 -4.37 7.80
CA HIS A 160 -3.21 -4.73 8.41
C HIS A 160 -3.29 -6.11 9.07
N GLU A 161 -2.60 -7.10 8.52
CA GLU A 161 -2.62 -8.50 8.99
C GLU A 161 -2.26 -8.64 10.48
N GLY A 162 -1.14 -8.03 10.91
CA GLY A 162 -0.68 -8.15 12.31
C GLY A 162 -1.60 -7.53 13.37
N TRP A 163 -2.39 -6.52 13.00
CA TRP A 163 -3.39 -5.89 13.89
C TRP A 163 -4.80 -6.43 13.65
N ALA A 164 -4.97 -7.26 12.61
CA ALA A 164 -6.24 -7.82 12.15
C ALA A 164 -7.36 -6.78 11.97
N CYS A 165 -7.03 -5.57 11.50
CA CYS A 165 -7.98 -4.46 11.37
C CYS A 165 -7.82 -3.66 10.07
N TRP A 166 -8.88 -2.96 9.69
CA TRP A 166 -8.86 -1.99 8.60
C TRP A 166 -8.35 -0.64 9.11
N MET A 167 -7.26 -0.16 8.54
CA MET A 167 -6.67 1.15 8.84
C MET A 167 -7.03 2.14 7.74
N ARG A 168 -7.49 3.33 8.11
CA ARG A 168 -7.74 4.41 7.15
C ARG A 168 -6.40 4.99 6.71
N VAL A 169 -6.04 4.78 5.44
CA VAL A 169 -4.73 5.17 4.87
C VAL A 169 -4.81 6.40 3.98
N ALA A 170 -6.00 6.73 3.48
CA ALA A 170 -6.27 8.00 2.81
C ALA A 170 -7.69 8.46 3.13
N ASP A 171 -7.85 9.77 3.33
CA ASP A 171 -9.12 10.43 3.54
C ASP A 171 -9.09 11.86 2.97
N ASP A 172 -10.22 12.56 3.04
CA ASP A 172 -10.36 13.95 2.62
C ASP A 172 -10.28 14.95 3.80
N ALA A 173 -9.87 14.50 4.99
CA ALA A 173 -9.94 15.26 6.25
C ALA A 173 -9.04 16.51 6.31
N PHE A 174 -8.10 16.66 5.37
CA PHE A 174 -7.11 17.75 5.35
C PHE A 174 -7.24 18.66 4.13
N PRO A 175 -8.43 19.24 3.83
CA PRO A 175 -8.61 20.05 2.63
C PRO A 175 -7.75 21.33 2.65
N ALA A 176 -7.48 21.89 3.84
CA ALA A 176 -6.64 23.07 4.05
C ALA A 176 -5.12 22.82 3.94
N SER A 177 -4.68 21.57 3.73
CA SER A 177 -3.26 21.25 3.60
C SER A 177 -2.76 21.49 2.17
N HIS A 178 -1.66 22.22 2.03
CA HIS A 178 -1.01 22.46 0.73
C HIS A 178 -0.41 21.18 0.11
N PHE A 179 -0.22 20.11 0.89
CA PHE A 179 0.29 18.84 0.37
C PHE A 179 -0.79 18.04 -0.38
N HIS A 180 -2.04 18.45 -0.30
CA HIS A 180 -3.15 17.72 -0.92
C HIS A 180 -3.14 17.76 -2.46
N SER A 181 -2.50 18.76 -3.07
CA SER A 181 -2.35 18.87 -4.53
C SER A 181 -1.12 18.12 -5.08
N THR A 182 -0.30 17.53 -4.21
CA THR A 182 0.98 16.90 -4.61
C THR A 182 0.84 15.42 -5.03
N PHE A 183 -0.37 14.87 -4.93
CA PHE A 183 -0.63 13.48 -5.27
C PHE A 183 -0.57 13.27 -6.78
N SER A 184 0.39 12.46 -7.19
CA SER A 184 0.41 11.91 -8.54
C SER A 184 0.19 10.41 -8.46
N SER A 185 -0.69 9.89 -9.31
CA SER A 185 -0.96 8.46 -9.45
C SER A 185 0.29 7.63 -9.78
N ASN A 186 1.35 8.28 -10.27
CA ASN A 186 2.59 7.64 -10.72
C ASN A 186 3.66 7.55 -9.62
N GLN A 187 3.34 7.94 -8.38
CA GLN A 187 4.31 7.99 -7.28
C GLN A 187 4.29 6.77 -6.36
N GLY A 188 3.53 5.74 -6.72
CA GLY A 188 3.41 4.51 -5.94
C GLY A 188 1.97 4.17 -5.60
N MET A 189 1.81 3.18 -4.71
CA MET A 189 0.49 2.64 -4.37
C MET A 189 -0.30 3.62 -3.51
N LEU A 190 0.32 4.23 -2.50
CA LEU A 190 -0.36 5.21 -1.65
C LEU A 190 -0.76 6.44 -2.47
N GLY A 191 0.13 6.96 -3.32
CA GLY A 191 -0.17 8.07 -4.23
C GLY A 191 -1.33 7.77 -5.18
N SER A 192 -1.41 6.54 -5.73
CA SER A 192 -2.55 6.08 -6.55
C SER A 192 -3.86 6.05 -5.76
N VAL A 193 -3.82 5.57 -4.51
CA VAL A 193 -4.99 5.52 -3.62
C VAL A 193 -5.44 6.93 -3.22
N GLN A 194 -4.52 7.80 -2.84
CA GLN A 194 -4.79 9.20 -2.50
C GLN A 194 -5.36 9.98 -3.69
N ALA A 195 -4.83 9.75 -4.91
CA ALA A 195 -5.37 10.36 -6.12
C ALA A 195 -6.81 9.88 -6.42
N ALA A 196 -7.10 8.59 -6.23
CA ALA A 196 -8.45 8.06 -6.40
C ALA A 196 -9.45 8.66 -5.41
N VAL A 197 -9.02 8.85 -4.16
CA VAL A 197 -9.81 9.52 -3.12
C VAL A 197 -10.01 11.02 -3.45
N ALA A 198 -8.94 11.71 -3.83
CA ALA A 198 -8.95 13.14 -4.10
C ALA A 198 -9.73 13.52 -5.37
N GLY A 199 -9.77 12.65 -6.38
CA GLY A 199 -10.46 12.88 -7.65
C GLY A 199 -11.97 13.04 -7.54
N ALA A 200 -12.55 12.71 -6.39
CA ALA A 200 -13.98 12.81 -6.15
C ALA A 200 -14.39 14.07 -5.34
N ARG A 201 -13.47 15.03 -5.14
CA ARG A 201 -13.70 16.25 -4.35
C ARG A 201 -14.66 17.24 -5.00
N GLN A 202 -15.39 17.97 -4.15
CA GLN A 202 -16.22 19.09 -4.59
C GLN A 202 -15.40 20.40 -4.65
N PRO A 203 -15.55 21.22 -5.71
CA PRO A 203 -14.83 22.49 -5.85
C PRO A 203 -15.00 23.46 -4.67
N ARG A 204 -16.16 23.40 -4.00
CA ARG A 204 -16.46 24.22 -2.82
C ARG A 204 -15.48 23.97 -1.65
N ASP A 205 -15.05 22.73 -1.46
CA ASP A 205 -14.22 22.35 -0.31
C ASP A 205 -12.79 22.85 -0.51
N VAL A 206 -12.33 22.84 -1.77
CA VAL A 206 -11.04 23.42 -2.18
C VAL A 206 -11.02 24.93 -1.95
N LEU A 207 -12.09 25.62 -2.31
CA LEU A 207 -12.19 27.07 -2.08
C LEU A 207 -12.28 27.42 -0.58
N ALA A 208 -13.07 26.67 0.18
CA ALA A 208 -13.19 26.84 1.63
C ALA A 208 -11.86 26.60 2.36
N ALA A 209 -11.07 25.64 1.88
CA ALA A 209 -9.71 25.37 2.35
C ALA A 209 -8.74 26.51 2.06
N ALA A 210 -8.78 27.09 0.86
CA ALA A 210 -7.92 28.21 0.48
C ALA A 210 -8.15 29.46 1.32
N ASN A 211 -9.37 29.65 1.82
CA ASN A 211 -9.77 30.79 2.66
C ASN A 211 -9.45 30.61 4.15
N GLN A 212 -8.85 29.50 4.57
CA GLN A 212 -8.53 29.29 5.98
C GLN A 212 -7.36 30.18 6.46
N PRO A 213 -7.31 30.55 7.75
CA PRO A 213 -6.15 31.24 8.33
C PRO A 213 -4.85 30.45 8.20
N ALA A 214 -3.72 31.16 8.13
CA ALA A 214 -2.41 30.54 7.92
C ALA A 214 -2.00 29.55 9.04
N ASP A 215 -2.40 29.79 10.30
CA ASP A 215 -2.12 28.89 11.41
C ASP A 215 -2.91 27.56 11.30
N VAL A 216 -4.14 27.64 10.79
CA VAL A 216 -4.99 26.47 10.53
C VAL A 216 -4.41 25.65 9.38
N GLN A 217 -4.02 26.31 8.28
CA GLN A 217 -3.36 25.67 7.14
C GLN A 217 -2.05 24.99 7.58
N LYS A 218 -1.24 25.65 8.42
CA LYS A 218 0.00 25.10 8.99
C LYS A 218 -0.25 23.85 9.84
N ARG A 219 -1.23 23.90 10.75
CA ARG A 219 -1.61 22.74 11.59
C ARG A 219 -2.15 21.58 10.74
N ALA A 220 -2.99 21.88 9.76
CA ALA A 220 -3.54 20.89 8.83
C ALA A 220 -2.43 20.26 7.97
N ALA A 221 -1.47 21.05 7.50
CA ALA A 221 -0.33 20.57 6.73
C ALA A 221 0.53 19.59 7.53
N ARG A 222 0.84 19.91 8.79
CA ARG A 222 1.60 19.02 9.67
C ARG A 222 0.85 17.70 9.94
N ALA A 223 -0.41 17.77 10.36
CA ALA A 223 -1.21 16.56 10.63
C ALA A 223 -1.37 15.69 9.38
N HIS A 224 -1.52 16.30 8.20
CA HIS A 224 -1.58 15.57 6.94
C HIS A 224 -0.26 14.84 6.62
N LEU A 225 0.89 15.48 6.85
CA LEU A 225 2.19 14.83 6.65
C LEU A 225 2.40 13.66 7.62
N GLU A 226 1.98 13.80 8.88
CA GLU A 226 2.00 12.71 9.87
C GLU A 226 1.16 11.52 9.39
N CYS A 227 -0.06 11.77 8.91
CA CYS A 227 -0.89 10.75 8.29
C CYS A 227 -0.21 10.10 7.09
N ASN A 228 0.41 10.87 6.19
CA ASN A 228 1.07 10.34 5.00
C ASN A 228 2.27 9.45 5.34
N VAL A 229 3.07 9.83 6.34
CA VAL A 229 4.18 9.00 6.85
C VAL A 229 3.63 7.70 7.44
N ALA A 230 2.61 7.78 8.30
CA ALA A 230 1.99 6.62 8.94
C ALA A 230 1.34 5.67 7.91
N SER A 231 0.60 6.20 6.95
CA SER A 231 -0.04 5.44 5.87
C SER A 231 0.99 4.74 4.98
N ALA A 232 2.09 5.41 4.63
CA ALA A 232 3.13 4.82 3.79
C ALA A 232 3.85 3.67 4.52
N LEU A 233 4.08 3.82 5.83
CA LEU A 233 4.61 2.76 6.68
C LEU A 233 3.64 1.58 6.77
N ALA A 234 2.36 1.83 7.04
CA ALA A 234 1.32 0.80 7.15
C ALA A 234 1.14 0.02 5.83
N MET A 235 1.20 0.70 4.70
CA MET A 235 1.11 0.07 3.36
C MET A 235 2.41 -0.62 2.91
N GLN A 236 3.44 -0.62 3.77
CA GLN A 236 4.77 -1.17 3.49
C GLN A 236 5.37 -0.62 2.19
N SER A 237 5.24 0.69 1.95
CA SER A 237 5.78 1.35 0.76
C SER A 237 7.07 2.11 1.10
N PRO A 238 8.26 1.49 0.91
CA PRO A 238 9.53 2.04 1.42
C PRO A 238 9.93 3.36 0.74
N GLN A 239 9.63 3.52 -0.55
CA GLN A 239 9.97 4.74 -1.29
C GLN A 239 9.02 5.89 -0.93
N GLU A 240 7.72 5.61 -0.80
CA GLU A 240 6.72 6.61 -0.44
C GLU A 240 6.92 7.07 1.01
N TRP A 241 7.23 6.15 1.93
CA TRP A 241 7.53 6.48 3.31
C TRP A 241 8.74 7.39 3.44
N ARG A 242 9.86 7.03 2.79
CA ARG A 242 11.08 7.86 2.80
C ARG A 242 10.81 9.26 2.25
N ARG A 243 10.05 9.36 1.17
CA ARG A 243 9.65 10.66 0.58
C ARG A 243 8.84 11.49 1.58
N TRP A 244 7.78 10.93 2.15
CA TRP A 244 6.92 11.65 3.10
C TRP A 244 7.66 12.03 4.38
N LEU A 245 8.56 11.17 4.86
CA LEU A 245 9.42 11.46 6.02
C LEU A 245 10.31 12.68 5.76
N VAL A 246 10.97 12.73 4.60
CA VAL A 246 11.83 13.86 4.21
C VAL A 246 11.02 15.16 4.09
N THR A 247 9.82 15.08 3.50
CA THR A 247 8.92 16.25 3.42
C THR A 247 8.46 16.70 4.81
N TYR A 248 8.16 15.76 5.71
CA TYR A 248 7.78 16.04 7.09
C TYR A 248 8.91 16.70 7.89
N VAL A 249 10.11 16.12 7.86
CA VAL A 249 11.30 16.69 8.51
C VAL A 249 11.60 18.09 7.98
N ARG A 250 11.51 18.32 6.67
CA ARG A 250 11.69 19.66 6.09
C ARG A 250 10.70 20.67 6.66
N GLN A 251 9.43 20.28 6.79
CA GLN A 251 8.40 21.15 7.35
C GLN A 251 8.66 21.43 8.84
N LEU A 252 8.98 20.40 9.63
CA LEU A 252 9.30 20.56 11.04
C LEU A 252 10.52 21.46 11.27
N ALA A 253 11.57 21.32 10.44
CA ALA A 253 12.76 22.16 10.51
C ALA A 253 12.46 23.62 10.15
N ALA A 254 11.63 23.86 9.13
CA ALA A 254 11.17 25.20 8.77
C ALA A 254 10.30 25.84 9.87
N ASP A 255 9.57 25.01 10.62
CA ASP A 255 8.71 25.42 11.73
C ASP A 255 9.44 25.49 13.07
N GLU A 256 10.72 25.11 13.11
CA GLU A 256 11.56 24.99 14.30
C GLU A 256 10.94 24.12 15.42
N ASP A 257 10.20 23.07 15.05
CA ASP A 257 9.58 22.13 15.99
C ASP A 257 10.62 21.10 16.49
N GLU A 258 11.47 21.56 17.39
CA GLU A 258 12.60 20.78 17.92
C GLU A 258 12.17 19.50 18.64
N ALA A 259 11.01 19.52 19.32
CA ALA A 259 10.52 18.37 20.08
C ALA A 259 10.24 17.16 19.17
N ARG A 260 9.44 17.35 18.12
CA ARG A 260 9.12 16.28 17.16
C ARG A 260 10.33 15.86 16.34
N LEU A 261 11.20 16.81 15.97
CA LEU A 261 12.46 16.48 15.29
C LEU A 261 13.33 15.57 16.14
N LYS A 262 13.50 15.88 17.44
CA LYS A 262 14.27 15.02 18.35
C LYS A 262 13.69 13.61 18.46
N GLU A 263 12.37 13.45 18.49
CA GLU A 263 11.73 12.12 18.48
C GLU A 263 12.13 11.31 17.25
N ILE A 264 12.03 11.90 16.05
CA ILE A 264 12.39 11.24 14.78
C ILE A 264 13.89 10.91 14.73
N LEU A 265 14.74 11.87 15.13
CA LEU A 265 16.20 11.69 15.13
C LEU A 265 16.60 10.54 16.07
N ASN A 266 16.01 10.49 17.27
CA ASN A 266 16.27 9.43 18.25
C ASN A 266 15.75 8.07 17.77
N GLU A 267 14.58 8.02 17.13
CA GLU A 267 14.02 6.79 16.56
C GLU A 267 14.90 6.23 15.43
N LEU A 268 15.45 7.09 14.57
CA LEU A 268 16.32 6.68 13.47
C LEU A 268 17.75 6.36 13.91
N LEU A 269 18.26 7.03 14.95
CA LEU A 269 19.59 6.78 15.50
C LEU A 269 19.64 5.45 16.27
N GLY A 270 18.62 5.23 17.11
CA GLY A 270 18.58 4.14 18.07
C GLY A 270 19.58 4.30 19.22
N PRO A 271 19.74 3.25 20.05
CA PRO A 271 20.75 3.24 21.10
C PRO A 271 22.16 3.35 20.50
N ILE A 272 23.01 4.20 21.10
CA ILE A 272 24.40 4.39 20.66
C ILE A 272 25.16 3.07 20.78
N ARG A 273 25.07 2.40 21.94
CA ARG A 273 25.67 1.07 22.20
C ARG A 273 24.78 -0.07 21.69
N TRP A 274 24.28 0.05 20.47
CA TRP A 274 23.54 -1.03 19.84
C TRP A 274 24.52 -2.00 19.18
N SER A 275 24.43 -3.30 19.48
CA SER A 275 25.13 -4.37 18.77
C SER A 275 24.16 -5.49 18.38
N PRO A 276 24.33 -6.12 17.19
CA PRO A 276 23.56 -7.29 16.79
C PRO A 276 23.68 -8.47 17.76
N THR A 277 24.82 -8.64 18.43
CA THR A 277 25.06 -9.77 19.34
C THR A 277 24.36 -9.59 20.68
N THR A 278 24.36 -8.37 21.23
CA THR A 278 23.74 -8.07 22.53
C THR A 278 22.23 -7.84 22.43
N HIS A 279 21.76 -7.25 21.33
CA HIS A 279 20.35 -6.94 21.14
C HIS A 279 19.62 -7.85 20.16
N GLY A 280 20.31 -8.70 19.38
CA GLY A 280 19.68 -9.56 18.37
C GLY A 280 19.39 -11.01 18.80
N ALA A 281 20.10 -11.54 19.81
CA ALA A 281 19.94 -12.94 20.25
C ALA A 281 19.01 -13.11 21.46
N ALA A 282 18.87 -12.08 22.31
CA ALA A 282 18.14 -12.15 23.58
C ALA A 282 16.89 -11.24 23.66
N SER A 283 16.67 -10.37 22.67
CA SER A 283 15.42 -9.60 22.60
C SER A 283 14.35 -10.42 21.91
N ALA A 284 13.17 -10.53 22.54
CA ALA A 284 12.01 -11.07 21.87
C ALA A 284 11.72 -10.22 20.61
N PRO A 285 11.21 -10.82 19.50
CA PRO A 285 10.78 -10.05 18.34
C PRO A 285 9.84 -8.92 18.79
N GLY A 286 10.18 -7.67 18.46
CA GLY A 286 9.46 -6.47 18.88
C GLY A 286 9.88 -5.83 20.21
N LYS A 287 10.89 -6.35 20.92
CA LYS A 287 11.47 -5.74 22.14
C LYS A 287 12.89 -5.21 21.90
N GLY A 288 13.06 -4.33 20.93
CA GLY A 288 14.36 -3.70 20.68
C GLY A 288 14.31 -2.71 19.53
N TRP A 289 15.31 -1.83 19.47
CA TRP A 289 15.47 -0.97 18.30
C TRP A 289 15.94 -1.79 17.11
N GLU A 290 15.11 -1.85 16.06
CA GLU A 290 15.46 -2.48 14.80
C GLU A 290 16.23 -1.50 13.89
N PRO A 291 17.39 -1.88 13.33
CA PRO A 291 18.23 -0.98 12.52
C PRO A 291 17.67 -0.72 11.13
N LYS A 292 16.73 -1.55 10.66
CA LYS A 292 16.12 -1.45 9.33
C LYS A 292 14.62 -1.26 9.42
N ILE A 293 14.06 -0.39 8.58
CA ILE A 293 12.62 -0.27 8.34
C ILE A 293 12.36 -0.64 6.88
N MET A 294 11.49 -1.62 6.61
CA MET A 294 11.16 -2.06 5.25
C MET A 294 12.40 -2.35 4.38
N GLY A 295 13.46 -2.91 4.99
CA GLY A 295 14.74 -3.20 4.34
C GLY A 295 15.69 -2.01 4.16
N GLN A 296 15.28 -0.78 4.49
CA GLN A 296 16.13 0.41 4.46
C GLN A 296 16.82 0.62 5.80
N ASP A 297 18.10 1.01 5.78
CA ASP A 297 18.89 1.29 6.98
C ASP A 297 18.52 2.65 7.59
N LYS A 298 18.06 2.66 8.85
CA LYS A 298 17.62 3.87 9.55
C LYS A 298 18.72 4.91 9.68
N ARG A 299 19.95 4.48 9.97
CA ARG A 299 21.10 5.36 10.18
C ARG A 299 21.59 5.96 8.86
N GLN A 300 21.49 5.22 7.76
CA GLN A 300 21.75 5.79 6.42
C GLN A 300 20.72 6.87 6.06
N ILE A 301 19.43 6.63 6.32
CA ILE A 301 18.38 7.63 6.09
C ILE A 301 18.60 8.87 6.95
N LEU A 302 18.93 8.66 8.23
CA LEU A 302 19.28 9.74 9.15
C LEU A 302 20.39 10.61 8.56
N ARG A 303 21.48 9.97 8.11
CA ARG A 303 22.67 10.64 7.58
C ARG A 303 22.41 11.42 6.30
N TYR A 304 21.84 10.76 5.30
CA TYR A 304 21.84 11.27 3.93
C TYR A 304 20.61 12.11 3.60
N ASP A 305 19.48 11.85 4.25
CA ASP A 305 18.22 12.53 3.95
C ASP A 305 17.78 13.47 5.07
N VAL A 306 17.67 12.96 6.30
CA VAL A 306 17.08 13.71 7.42
C VAL A 306 17.99 14.85 7.86
N LEU A 307 19.25 14.56 8.20
CA LEU A 307 20.21 15.58 8.62
C LEU A 307 20.50 16.61 7.52
N ARG A 308 20.39 16.20 6.25
CA ARG A 308 20.50 17.11 5.11
C ARG A 308 19.39 18.16 5.13
N GLU A 309 18.14 17.77 5.39
CA GLU A 309 17.02 18.72 5.46
C GLU A 309 17.09 19.62 6.70
N VAL A 310 17.44 19.07 7.87
CA VAL A 310 17.61 19.87 9.10
C VAL A 310 18.71 20.92 8.92
N SER A 311 19.85 20.54 8.31
CA SER A 311 21.00 21.45 8.10
C SER A 311 20.76 22.55 7.07
N ARG A 312 19.69 22.46 6.24
CA ARG A 312 19.33 23.53 5.29
C ARG A 312 18.83 24.78 6.00
N VAL A 313 18.19 24.60 7.16
CA VAL A 313 17.69 25.71 7.98
C VAL A 313 18.86 26.28 8.76
N ARG A 314 19.16 27.56 8.54
CA ARG A 314 20.34 28.24 9.12
C ARG A 314 20.08 28.83 10.51
N SER A 315 19.18 28.24 11.29
CA SER A 315 18.94 28.69 12.66
C SER A 315 19.89 28.02 13.65
N PRO A 316 20.33 28.72 14.72
CA PRO A 316 21.29 28.17 15.68
C PRO A 316 20.80 26.87 16.35
N SER A 317 19.50 26.78 16.64
CA SER A 317 18.87 25.58 17.22
C SER A 317 18.98 24.38 16.29
N MET A 318 18.60 24.53 15.01
CA MET A 318 18.64 23.45 14.03
C MET A 318 20.06 23.02 13.70
N GLN A 319 21.02 23.95 13.64
CA GLN A 319 22.43 23.60 13.42
C GLN A 319 23.03 22.87 14.62
N SER A 320 22.71 23.30 15.85
CA SER A 320 23.11 22.59 17.07
C SER A 320 22.52 21.18 17.12
N LEU A 321 21.23 21.03 16.79
CA LEU A 321 20.58 19.73 16.74
C LEU A 321 21.20 18.79 15.68
N ALA A 322 21.47 19.32 14.49
CA ALA A 322 22.07 18.55 13.40
C ALA A 322 23.50 18.09 13.73
N THR A 323 24.30 18.97 14.36
CA THR A 323 25.68 18.63 14.77
C THR A 323 25.70 17.58 15.87
N GLN A 324 24.90 17.76 16.94
CA GLN A 324 24.76 16.77 18.01
C GLN A 324 24.33 15.40 17.47
N SER A 325 23.33 15.39 16.58
CA SER A 325 22.83 14.14 15.99
C SER A 325 23.86 13.46 15.08
N LEU A 326 24.66 14.24 14.35
CA LEU A 326 25.74 13.73 13.51
C LEU A 326 26.89 13.13 14.35
N GLU A 327 27.23 13.74 15.47
CA GLU A 327 28.23 13.22 16.41
C GLU A 327 27.77 11.91 17.04
N ALA A 328 26.52 11.87 17.55
CA ALA A 328 25.93 10.66 18.10
C ALA A 328 25.83 9.53 17.06
N LEU A 329 25.54 9.86 15.79
CA LEU A 329 25.55 8.91 14.69
C LEU A 329 26.94 8.33 14.44
N LYS A 330 27.99 9.15 14.41
CA LYS A 330 29.37 8.68 14.24
C LYS A 330 29.80 7.75 15.37
N GLU A 331 29.43 8.07 16.62
CA GLU A 331 29.70 7.21 17.78
C GLU A 331 28.96 5.86 17.65
N ALA A 332 27.69 5.90 17.25
CA ALA A 332 26.88 4.70 17.05
C ALA A 332 27.39 3.83 15.89
N GLU A 333 27.93 4.43 14.82
CA GLU A 333 28.57 3.72 13.71
C GLU A 333 29.91 3.08 14.15
N ALA A 334 30.72 3.79 14.93
CA ALA A 334 32.00 3.31 15.44
C ALA A 334 31.85 2.11 16.40
N THR A 335 30.85 2.15 17.28
CA THR A 335 30.56 1.04 18.21
C THR A 335 30.13 -0.22 17.47
N VAL A 336 29.30 -0.09 16.42
CA VAL A 336 28.91 -1.23 15.59
C VAL A 336 30.11 -1.81 14.83
N ALA A 337 30.99 -0.95 14.30
CA ALA A 337 32.21 -1.39 13.63
C ALA A 337 33.17 -2.13 14.58
N ALA A 338 33.32 -1.63 15.81
CA ALA A 338 34.13 -2.29 16.84
C ALA A 338 33.58 -3.68 17.21
N ALA A 339 32.26 -3.77 17.46
CA ALA A 339 31.61 -5.05 17.77
C ALA A 339 31.72 -6.06 16.61
N ALA A 340 31.67 -5.60 15.37
CA ALA A 340 31.86 -6.46 14.20
C ALA A 340 33.32 -6.96 14.07
N ALA A 341 34.31 -6.13 14.43
CA ALA A 341 35.71 -6.52 14.43
C ALA A 341 36.05 -7.52 15.55
N GLU A 342 35.43 -7.41 16.72
CA GLU A 342 35.58 -8.39 17.82
C GLU A 342 34.96 -9.76 17.51
N ALA A 343 33.97 -9.82 16.61
CA ALA A 343 33.28 -11.04 16.24
C ALA A 343 33.91 -11.80 15.06
N ALA A 344 34.88 -11.19 14.37
CA ALA A 344 35.58 -11.74 13.20
C ALA A 344 36.91 -12.38 13.58
#